data_AF-A0A7K3WMV8-F1
#
_entry.id   AF-A0A7K3WMV8-F1
#
_cell.length_a   1.000
_cell.length_b   1.000
_cell.length_c   1.000
_cell.angle_alpha   90.00
_cell.angle_beta   90.00
_cell.angle_gamma   90.00
#
_symmetry.space_group_name_H-M   'P 1'
#
loop_
_entity.id
_entity.type
_entity.pdbx_description
1 polymer ?
#
loop_
_entity_poly.entity_id
_entity_poly.type
_entity_poly.pdbx_seq_one_letter_code
_entity_poly.pdbx_strand_id
1 'polypeptide(L)'
;MSENRINKTTSSKANPLLESRLRSLQAAKPFCLEFCGRINGVTFINDSAATSIEKVADALISFDEPVIWIAEVSAPNTDFSIISDLMKSKVKGVVAVGEFGDDLHKALMRQAGIFVAANTWDEALDMSLILGKANDKVLFSPGSRAIEPFENYKERGAYWNRLVSILQNNNN
;
A
#
# COMPACT_ATOMS: atom_id res chain seq x y z
N MET A 1 -28.22 -34.40 -35.91
CA MET A 1 -28.41 -34.13 -34.47
C MET A 1 -27.09 -34.47 -33.79
N SER A 2 -26.28 -33.59 -33.23
CA SER A 2 -26.34 -32.15 -32.94
C SER A 2 -24.89 -31.66 -32.85
N GLU A 3 -24.55 -30.59 -33.58
CA GLU A 3 -23.33 -29.81 -33.36
C GLU A 3 -23.36 -29.22 -31.94
N ASN A 4 -22.28 -29.32 -31.17
CA ASN A 4 -22.10 -28.50 -29.98
C ASN A 4 -20.90 -27.57 -30.18
N ARG A 5 -21.21 -26.31 -30.45
CA ARG A 5 -20.29 -25.20 -30.69
C ARG A 5 -19.58 -24.81 -29.40
N ILE A 6 -18.25 -24.89 -29.43
CA ILE A 6 -17.31 -23.82 -29.10
C ILE A 6 -17.80 -22.81 -28.05
N ASN A 7 -17.41 -23.00 -26.78
CA ASN A 7 -17.28 -21.88 -25.84
C ASN A 7 -15.87 -21.28 -25.99
N LYS A 8 -15.77 -20.27 -26.86
CA LYS A 8 -14.62 -19.37 -26.94
C LYS A 8 -14.57 -18.55 -25.65
N THR A 9 -13.54 -18.78 -24.86
CA THR A 9 -13.08 -17.86 -23.80
C THR A 9 -12.88 -16.48 -24.42
N THR A 10 -13.83 -15.58 -24.21
CA THR A 10 -13.68 -14.18 -24.59
C THR A 10 -12.64 -13.55 -23.65
N SER A 11 -11.41 -13.47 -24.15
CA SER A 11 -10.44 -12.47 -23.71
C SER A 11 -11.12 -11.10 -23.76
N SER A 12 -11.59 -10.62 -22.62
CA SER A 12 -12.24 -9.31 -22.49
C SER A 12 -11.20 -8.23 -22.77
N LYS A 13 -11.27 -7.59 -23.94
CA LYS A 13 -10.54 -6.36 -24.19
C LYS A 13 -11.09 -5.30 -23.24
N ALA A 14 -10.22 -4.63 -22.50
CA ALA A 14 -10.59 -3.55 -21.58
C ALA A 14 -11.48 -2.51 -22.29
N ASN A 15 -12.61 -2.16 -21.68
CA ASN A 15 -13.58 -1.21 -22.23
C ASN A 15 -12.99 0.22 -22.15
N PRO A 16 -12.80 0.93 -23.27
CA PRO A 16 -12.19 2.26 -23.27
C PRO A 16 -12.90 3.30 -22.41
N LEU A 17 -14.24 3.19 -22.23
CA LEU A 17 -15.01 4.08 -21.36
C LEU A 17 -14.75 3.80 -19.88
N LEU A 18 -14.58 2.53 -19.51
CA LEU A 18 -14.21 2.14 -18.14
C LEU A 18 -12.81 2.67 -17.81
N GLU A 19 -11.86 2.51 -18.72
CA GLU A 19 -10.50 3.05 -18.57
C GLU A 19 -10.48 4.57 -18.42
N SER A 20 -11.22 5.29 -19.27
CA SER A 20 -11.35 6.74 -19.19
C SER A 20 -11.97 7.20 -17.86
N ARG A 21 -13.01 6.49 -17.40
CA ARG A 21 -13.67 6.79 -16.12
C ARG A 21 -12.75 6.52 -14.93
N LEU A 22 -12.01 5.41 -14.94
CA LEU A 22 -11.02 5.08 -13.91
C LEU A 22 -9.95 6.16 -13.82
N ARG A 23 -9.38 6.60 -14.95
CA ARG A 23 -8.41 7.71 -14.99
C ARG A 23 -8.99 9.00 -14.41
N SER A 24 -10.25 9.31 -14.72
CA SER A 24 -10.91 10.52 -14.20
C SER A 24 -11.12 10.46 -12.69
N LEU A 25 -11.47 9.28 -12.15
CA LEU A 25 -11.61 9.07 -10.71
C LEU A 25 -10.26 9.10 -9.99
N GLN A 26 -9.23 8.47 -10.57
CA GLN A 26 -7.86 8.54 -10.05
C GLN A 26 -7.32 9.97 -10.08
N ALA A 27 -7.56 10.72 -11.14
CA ALA A 27 -7.18 12.14 -11.22
C ALA A 27 -7.90 12.99 -10.17
N ALA A 28 -9.15 12.65 -9.82
CA ALA A 28 -9.90 13.31 -8.77
C ALA A 28 -9.36 13.01 -7.36
N LYS A 29 -8.77 11.83 -7.15
CA LYS A 29 -8.18 11.41 -5.87
C LYS A 29 -6.88 10.61 -6.12
N PRO A 30 -5.77 11.29 -6.49
CA PRO A 30 -4.52 10.62 -6.84
C PRO A 30 -3.94 9.90 -5.62
N PHE A 31 -3.18 8.81 -5.86
CA PHE A 31 -2.54 8.02 -4.80
C PHE A 31 -3.54 7.43 -3.80
N CYS A 32 -4.67 6.95 -4.29
CA CYS A 32 -5.69 6.22 -3.52
C CYS A 32 -5.73 4.79 -4.03
N LEU A 33 -5.14 3.85 -3.27
CA LEU A 33 -4.95 2.45 -3.68
C LEU A 33 -4.42 2.29 -5.13
N GLU A 34 -3.47 3.13 -5.50
CA GLU A 34 -2.90 3.20 -6.84
C GLU A 34 -1.82 2.15 -7.04
N PHE A 35 -1.91 1.32 -8.09
CA PHE A 35 -0.79 0.44 -8.46
C PHE A 35 0.42 1.27 -8.91
N CYS A 36 1.57 1.08 -8.27
CA CYS A 36 2.78 1.88 -8.58
C CYS A 36 3.99 1.06 -9.06
N GLY A 37 3.97 -0.27 -8.99
CA GLY A 37 5.04 -1.10 -9.55
C GLY A 37 5.02 -2.56 -9.09
N ARG A 38 5.93 -3.35 -9.68
CA ARG A 38 6.18 -4.74 -9.28
C ARG A 38 7.67 -5.03 -9.31
N ILE A 39 8.23 -5.48 -8.19
CA ILE A 39 9.66 -5.75 -8.01
C ILE A 39 9.80 -7.14 -7.39
N ASN A 40 10.61 -8.02 -7.98
CA ASN A 40 10.84 -9.39 -7.50
C ASN A 40 9.54 -10.18 -7.21
N GLY A 41 8.50 -9.92 -8.01
CA GLY A 41 7.19 -10.56 -7.86
C GLY A 41 6.26 -9.92 -6.82
N VAL A 42 6.73 -8.97 -6.02
CA VAL A 42 5.97 -8.20 -5.02
C VAL A 42 5.30 -7.00 -5.67
N THR A 43 4.01 -6.79 -5.42
CA THR A 43 3.23 -5.68 -5.98
C THR A 43 3.17 -4.52 -5.00
N PHE A 44 3.46 -3.30 -5.47
CA PHE A 44 3.42 -2.08 -4.67
C PHE A 44 2.15 -1.28 -4.98
N ILE A 45 1.45 -0.91 -3.91
CA ILE A 45 0.24 -0.09 -3.94
C ILE A 45 0.50 1.20 -3.17
N ASN A 46 0.31 2.34 -3.82
CA ASN A 46 0.43 3.67 -3.25
C ASN A 46 -0.94 4.20 -2.81
N ASP A 47 -1.06 4.40 -1.51
CA ASP A 47 -2.20 4.97 -0.84
C ASP A 47 -1.81 6.17 0.03
N SER A 48 -0.90 7.03 -0.48
CA SER A 48 -0.47 8.25 0.23
C SER A 48 -1.65 9.14 0.67
N ALA A 49 -2.80 9.06 -0.02
CA ALA A 49 -4.02 9.76 0.32
C ALA A 49 -4.65 9.33 1.67
N ALA A 50 -4.22 8.21 2.24
CA ALA A 50 -4.54 7.79 3.60
C ALA A 50 -3.77 8.61 4.63
N THR A 51 -4.34 9.75 4.96
CA THR A 51 -3.80 10.74 5.91
C THR A 51 -4.31 10.58 7.34
N SER A 52 -4.97 9.47 7.65
CA SER A 52 -5.48 9.14 8.99
C SER A 52 -5.64 7.62 9.13
N ILE A 53 -5.74 7.13 10.36
CA ILE A 53 -5.87 5.69 10.65
C ILE A 53 -7.21 5.11 10.16
N GLU A 54 -8.28 5.92 10.12
CA GLU A 54 -9.56 5.49 9.53
C GLU A 54 -9.41 5.20 8.03
N LYS A 55 -8.65 6.03 7.30
CA LYS A 55 -8.39 5.78 5.89
C LYS A 55 -7.50 4.56 5.67
N VAL A 56 -6.56 4.30 6.58
CA VAL A 56 -5.79 3.05 6.57
C VAL A 56 -6.72 1.86 6.77
N ALA A 57 -7.69 1.95 7.68
CA ALA A 57 -8.68 0.90 7.88
C ALA A 57 -9.46 0.61 6.59
N ASP A 58 -9.95 1.65 5.91
CA ASP A 58 -10.63 1.53 4.60
C ASP A 58 -9.74 0.86 3.54
N ALA A 59 -8.46 1.23 3.50
CA ALA A 59 -7.48 0.64 2.61
C ALA A 59 -7.27 -0.85 2.90
N LEU A 60 -7.05 -1.23 4.16
CA LEU A 60 -6.81 -2.61 4.58
C LEU A 60 -7.99 -3.53 4.27
N ILE A 61 -9.23 -3.05 4.40
CA ILE A 61 -10.44 -3.83 4.09
C ILE A 61 -10.54 -4.14 2.58
N SER A 62 -9.93 -3.31 1.73
CA SER A 62 -9.97 -3.48 0.27
C SER A 62 -9.10 -4.64 -0.25
N PHE A 63 -8.31 -5.28 0.61
CA PHE A 63 -7.46 -6.42 0.24
C PHE A 63 -8.03 -7.74 0.72
N ASP A 64 -8.07 -8.74 -0.15
CA ASP A 64 -8.49 -10.10 0.21
C ASP A 64 -7.40 -10.82 1.03
N GLU A 65 -6.15 -10.71 0.59
CA GLU A 65 -4.99 -11.27 1.28
C GLU A 65 -4.26 -10.25 2.17
N PRO A 66 -3.58 -10.70 3.24
CA PRO A 66 -2.77 -9.82 4.07
C PRO A 66 -1.67 -9.09 3.30
N VAL A 67 -1.49 -7.81 3.60
CA VAL A 67 -0.48 -6.95 2.99
C VAL A 67 0.70 -6.70 3.93
N ILE A 68 1.84 -6.31 3.38
CA ILE A 68 2.89 -5.64 4.16
C ILE A 68 2.54 -4.16 4.19
N TRP A 69 2.26 -3.63 5.37
CA TRP A 69 1.82 -2.25 5.54
C TRP A 69 3.02 -1.35 5.87
N ILE A 70 3.22 -0.29 5.08
CA ILE A 70 4.16 0.78 5.40
C ILE A 70 3.38 1.93 6.04
N ALA A 71 3.68 2.21 7.30
CA ALA A 71 3.04 3.21 8.13
C ALA A 71 4.02 4.36 8.43
N GLU A 72 3.49 5.57 8.63
CA GLU A 72 4.23 6.70 9.18
C GLU A 72 3.50 7.20 10.42
N VAL A 73 4.20 7.25 11.55
CA VAL A 73 3.59 7.81 12.78
C VAL A 73 4.20 9.16 13.05
N SER A 74 3.38 10.19 12.86
CA SER A 74 3.78 11.59 12.98
C SER A 74 3.33 12.24 14.30
N ALA A 75 2.63 11.51 15.16
CA ALA A 75 2.12 12.03 16.43
C ALA A 75 2.07 10.94 17.52
N PRO A 76 2.48 11.27 18.75
CA PRO A 76 2.33 10.38 19.89
C PRO A 76 0.85 10.19 20.24
N ASN A 77 0.51 9.11 20.94
CA ASN A 77 -0.85 8.80 21.40
C ASN A 77 -1.90 8.68 20.28
N THR A 78 -1.48 8.31 19.06
CA THR A 78 -2.42 7.97 17.99
C THR A 78 -3.28 6.77 18.41
N ASP A 79 -4.60 6.87 18.26
CA ASP A 79 -5.51 5.76 18.56
C ASP A 79 -5.55 4.76 17.40
N PHE A 80 -5.05 3.54 17.65
CA PHE A 80 -5.04 2.45 16.68
C PHE A 80 -6.12 1.40 16.94
N SER A 81 -7.04 1.66 17.87
CA SER A 81 -8.10 0.71 18.24
C SER A 81 -8.94 0.26 17.03
N ILE A 82 -9.24 1.19 16.11
CA ILE A 82 -10.04 0.93 14.90
C ILE A 82 -9.41 -0.08 13.94
N ILE A 83 -8.09 -0.22 13.93
CA ILE A 83 -7.39 -1.19 13.07
C ILE A 83 -6.94 -2.46 13.80
N SER A 84 -7.15 -2.57 15.11
CA SER A 84 -6.58 -3.64 15.93
C SER A 84 -6.96 -5.05 15.45
N ASP A 85 -8.22 -5.25 15.04
CA ASP A 85 -8.69 -6.53 14.50
C ASP A 85 -8.28 -6.74 13.03
N LEU A 86 -8.15 -5.65 12.27
CA LEU A 86 -7.63 -5.71 10.90
C LEU A 86 -6.16 -6.13 10.89
N MET A 87 -5.36 -5.74 11.88
CA MET A 87 -3.95 -6.15 11.96
C MET A 87 -3.77 -7.67 11.90
N LYS A 88 -4.66 -8.43 12.55
CA LYS A 88 -4.56 -9.90 12.60
C LYS A 88 -4.90 -10.58 11.27
N SER A 89 -5.77 -9.96 10.48
CA SER A 89 -6.39 -10.59 9.29
C SER A 89 -5.96 -9.98 7.97
N LYS A 90 -5.50 -8.73 7.98
CA LYS A 90 -5.16 -7.93 6.80
C LYS A 90 -3.69 -7.51 6.76
N VAL A 91 -2.92 -7.69 7.83
CA VAL A 91 -1.52 -7.24 7.88
C VAL A 91 -0.60 -8.42 8.17
N LYS A 92 0.25 -8.72 7.18
CA LYS A 92 1.33 -9.72 7.29
C LYS A 92 2.50 -9.20 8.13
N GLY A 93 2.83 -7.92 7.95
CA GLY A 93 3.90 -7.25 8.66
C GLY A 93 3.80 -5.74 8.49
N VAL A 94 4.44 -5.01 9.40
CA VAL A 94 4.47 -3.55 9.42
C VAL A 94 5.90 -3.07 9.24
N VAL A 95 6.07 -2.09 8.36
CA VAL A 95 7.28 -1.27 8.28
C VAL A 95 6.90 0.13 8.74
N ALA A 96 7.38 0.54 9.91
CA ALA A 96 7.07 1.81 10.52
C ALA A 96 8.18 2.83 10.24
N VAL A 97 7.79 3.97 9.67
CA VAL A 97 8.68 5.08 9.33
C VAL A 97 8.45 6.23 10.31
N GLY A 98 9.55 6.83 10.77
CA GLY A 98 9.53 8.03 11.59
C GLY A 98 9.73 7.81 13.09
N GLU A 99 9.83 8.91 13.82
CA GLU A 99 10.26 8.96 15.23
C GLU A 99 9.32 8.21 16.19
N PHE A 100 8.02 8.19 15.90
CA PHE A 100 7.01 7.57 16.77
C PHE A 100 6.69 6.11 16.36
N GLY A 101 7.56 5.45 15.60
CA GLY A 101 7.41 4.04 15.24
C GLY A 101 7.27 3.11 16.46
N ASP A 102 7.92 3.45 17.59
CA ASP A 102 7.82 2.72 18.84
C ASP A 102 6.43 2.75 19.47
N ASP A 103 5.67 3.84 19.29
CA ASP A 103 4.31 3.94 19.81
C ASP A 103 3.35 3.05 19.02
N LEU A 104 3.53 3.00 17.70
CA LEU A 104 2.82 2.05 16.83
C LEU A 104 3.15 0.61 17.22
N HIS A 105 4.43 0.32 17.44
CA HIS A 105 4.87 -1.00 17.87
C HIS A 105 4.20 -1.39 19.19
N LYS A 106 4.26 -0.54 20.23
CA LYS A 106 3.62 -0.82 21.52
C LYS A 106 2.11 -1.07 21.40
N ALA A 107 1.43 -0.31 20.53
CA ALA A 107 -0.01 -0.42 20.34
C ALA A 107 -0.42 -1.72 19.59
N LEU A 108 0.39 -2.16 18.62
CA LEU A 108 -0.02 -3.17 17.63
C LEU A 108 0.85 -4.43 17.57
N MET A 109 1.94 -4.51 18.33
CA MET A 109 2.88 -5.65 18.28
C MET A 109 2.24 -6.99 18.66
N ARG A 110 1.13 -6.99 19.42
CA ARG A 110 0.44 -8.22 19.82
C ARG A 110 -0.50 -8.73 18.73
N GLN A 111 -0.74 -7.93 17.69
CA GLN A 111 -1.72 -8.19 16.65
C GLN A 111 -1.05 -8.43 15.28
N ALA A 112 0.11 -7.82 15.03
CA ALA A 112 0.88 -8.01 13.80
C ALA A 112 1.89 -9.15 13.93
N GLY A 113 2.16 -9.86 12.83
CA GLY A 113 3.14 -10.95 12.81
C GLY A 113 4.60 -10.47 12.87
N ILE A 114 4.92 -9.38 12.17
CA ILE A 114 6.28 -8.83 12.06
C ILE A 114 6.21 -7.30 12.12
N PHE A 115 7.14 -6.68 12.83
CA PHE A 115 7.28 -5.23 12.90
C PHE A 115 8.74 -4.83 12.67
N VAL A 116 8.98 -3.88 11.79
CA VAL A 116 10.31 -3.37 11.44
C VAL A 116 10.26 -1.85 11.45
N ALA A 117 11.24 -1.22 12.08
CA ALA A 117 11.42 0.23 12.00
C ALA A 117 12.30 0.58 10.79
N ALA A 118 12.01 1.71 10.15
CA ALA A 118 12.82 2.29 9.08
C ALA A 118 12.94 3.81 9.31
N ASN A 119 14.08 4.38 8.94
CA ASN A 119 14.38 5.80 9.13
C ASN A 119 14.06 6.63 7.88
N THR A 120 14.04 5.99 6.71
CA THR A 120 13.74 6.63 5.43
C THR A 120 12.75 5.81 4.62
N TRP A 121 12.16 6.43 3.59
CA TRP A 121 11.28 5.74 2.66
C TRP A 121 12.02 4.73 1.79
N ASP A 122 13.28 5.00 1.41
CA ASP A 122 14.16 4.05 0.73
C ASP A 122 14.39 2.81 1.61
N GLU A 123 14.72 3.00 2.89
CA GLU A 123 14.88 1.89 3.83
C GLU A 123 13.56 1.13 4.01
N ALA A 124 12.43 1.83 4.06
CA ALA A 124 11.12 1.18 4.15
C ALA A 124 10.80 0.33 2.91
N LEU A 125 11.17 0.80 1.72
CA LEU A 125 11.05 0.06 0.47
C LEU A 125 11.90 -1.22 0.51
N ASP A 126 13.17 -1.12 0.91
CA ASP A 126 14.06 -2.27 1.02
C ASP A 126 13.56 -3.29 2.06
N MET A 127 13.16 -2.83 3.25
CA MET A 127 12.62 -3.71 4.29
C MET A 127 11.33 -4.39 3.83
N SER A 128 10.47 -3.70 3.09
CA SER A 128 9.25 -4.29 2.54
C SER A 128 9.54 -5.39 1.51
N LEU A 129 10.64 -5.28 0.75
CA LEU A 129 11.09 -6.33 -0.17
C LEU A 129 11.70 -7.53 0.54
N ILE A 130 12.41 -7.30 1.65
CA ILE A 130 12.96 -8.39 2.49
C ILE A 130 11.82 -9.19 3.13
N LEU A 131 10.77 -8.51 3.61
CA LEU A 131 9.58 -9.15 4.18
C LEU A 131 8.70 -9.81 3.11
N GLY A 132 8.70 -9.24 1.91
CA GLY A 132 7.89 -9.64 0.77
C GLY A 132 8.38 -10.93 0.10
N LYS A 133 7.42 -11.69 -0.41
CA LYS A 133 7.60 -12.83 -1.29
C LYS A 133 6.82 -12.60 -2.57
N ALA A 134 7.14 -13.35 -3.62
CA ALA A 134 6.40 -13.28 -4.86
C ALA A 134 4.88 -13.44 -4.62
N ASN A 135 4.10 -12.54 -5.22
CA ASN A 135 2.65 -12.39 -5.09
C ASN A 135 2.15 -11.71 -3.79
N ASP A 136 3.03 -11.35 -2.85
CA ASP A 136 2.65 -10.44 -1.78
C ASP A 136 2.37 -9.03 -2.32
N LYS A 137 1.59 -8.26 -1.55
CA LYS A 137 1.34 -6.85 -1.79
C LYS A 137 1.95 -6.01 -0.67
N VAL A 138 2.62 -4.94 -1.04
CA VAL A 138 3.09 -3.88 -0.14
C VAL A 138 2.14 -2.70 -0.30
N LEU A 139 1.54 -2.26 0.80
CA LEU A 139 0.64 -1.12 0.87
C LEU A 139 1.36 0.04 1.54
N PHE A 140 1.65 1.08 0.76
CA PHE A 140 2.09 2.37 1.27
C PHE A 140 0.87 3.20 1.68
N SER A 141 0.46 3.11 2.94
CA SER A 141 -0.71 3.82 3.49
C SER A 141 -0.29 4.49 4.80
N PRO A 142 0.31 5.70 4.73
CA PRO A 142 1.04 6.27 5.86
C PRO A 142 0.21 6.43 7.14
N GLY A 143 -1.08 6.74 7.04
CA GLY A 143 -1.94 6.95 8.20
C GLY A 143 -1.77 8.32 8.87
N SER A 144 -0.95 9.18 8.28
CA SER A 144 -0.57 10.50 8.77
C SER A 144 -0.71 11.56 7.68
N ARG A 145 -0.86 12.83 8.08
CA ARG A 145 -0.63 13.96 7.17
C ARG A 145 0.84 13.95 6.73
N ALA A 146 1.10 14.50 5.54
CA ALA A 146 2.48 14.70 5.10
C ALA A 146 3.20 15.64 6.08
N ILE A 147 4.46 15.33 6.32
CA ILE A 147 5.41 16.12 7.11
C ILE A 147 6.59 16.50 6.23
N GLU A 148 7.45 17.40 6.72
CA GLU A 148 8.68 17.76 6.00
C GLU A 148 9.48 16.51 5.58
N PRO A 149 9.97 16.45 4.33
CA PRO A 149 10.07 17.56 3.38
C PRO A 149 8.83 17.79 2.49
N PHE A 150 7.74 17.04 2.68
CA PHE A 150 6.59 17.09 1.78
C PHE A 150 5.52 18.09 2.25
N GLU A 151 5.06 18.96 1.34
CA GLU A 151 3.99 19.92 1.64
C GLU A 151 2.62 19.23 1.80
N ASN A 152 2.42 18.12 1.08
CA ASN A 152 1.14 17.43 1.05
C ASN A 152 1.28 15.97 0.61
N TYR A 153 0.20 15.21 0.75
CA TYR A 153 0.18 13.79 0.43
C TYR A 153 0.44 13.49 -1.06
N LYS A 154 0.18 14.44 -1.97
CA LYS A 154 0.41 14.25 -3.41
C LYS A 154 1.90 14.28 -3.71
N GLU A 155 2.65 15.19 -3.07
CA GLU A 155 4.09 15.24 -3.19
C GLU A 155 4.75 13.97 -2.61
N ARG A 156 4.36 13.58 -1.40
CA ARG A 156 4.79 12.31 -0.77
C ARG A 156 4.46 11.10 -1.66
N GLY A 157 3.26 11.06 -2.24
CA GLY A 157 2.82 9.99 -3.12
C GLY A 157 3.62 9.94 -4.42
N ALA A 158 3.87 11.09 -5.06
CA ALA A 158 4.69 11.17 -6.26
C ALA A 158 6.14 10.75 -5.99
N TYR A 159 6.68 11.12 -4.83
CA TYR A 159 7.99 10.68 -4.39
C TYR A 159 8.07 9.17 -4.20
N TRP A 160 7.08 8.56 -3.52
CA TRP A 160 7.00 7.11 -3.38
C TRP A 160 6.96 6.38 -4.73
N ASN A 161 6.13 6.83 -5.67
CA ASN A 161 6.08 6.26 -7.02
C ASN A 161 7.44 6.34 -7.72
N ARG A 162 8.17 7.45 -7.54
CA ARG A 162 9.52 7.61 -8.10
C ARG A 162 10.50 6.60 -7.49
N LEU A 163 10.49 6.41 -6.18
CA LEU A 163 11.36 5.43 -5.50
C LEU A 163 11.13 4.02 -6.04
N VAL A 164 9.87 3.58 -6.08
CA VAL A 164 9.49 2.26 -6.61
C VAL A 164 9.93 2.12 -8.08
N SER A 165 9.73 3.16 -8.90
CA SER A 165 10.12 3.13 -10.32
C SER A 165 11.64 3.03 -10.52
N ILE A 166 12.44 3.77 -9.75
CA ILE A 166 13.91 3.70 -9.81
C ILE A 166 14.37 2.28 -9.48
N LEU A 167 13.88 1.72 -8.38
CA LEU A 167 14.29 0.38 -7.94
C LEU A 167 13.82 -0.70 -8.92
N GLN A 168 12.63 -0.57 -9.49
CA GLN A 168 12.13 -1.49 -10.51
C GLN A 168 13.02 -1.49 -11.77
N ASN A 169 13.48 -0.32 -12.21
CA ASN A 169 14.35 -0.21 -13.39
C ASN A 169 15.75 -0.77 -13.15
N ASN A 170 16.26 -0.74 -11.91
CA ASN A 170 17.56 -1.31 -11.56
C ASN A 170 17.55 -2.85 -11.46
N ASN A 171 16.37 -3.46 -11.35
CA ASN A 171 16.19 -4.92 -11.23
C ASN A 171 15.76 -5.60 -12.54
N ASN A 172 15.60 -4.83 -13.63
CA ASN A 172 15.34 -5.32 -14.98
C ASN A 172 16.65 -5.38 -15.78
#